data_AF-A0A3C2AMF0-F1
#
_entry.id   AF-A0A3C2AMF0-F1
#
_cell.length_a   1.000
_cell.length_b   1.000
_cell.length_c   1.000
_cell.angle_alpha   90.00
_cell.angle_beta   90.00
_cell.angle_gamma   90.00
#
_symmetry.space_group_name_H-M   'P 1'
#
loop_
_entity.id
_entity.type
_entity.pdbx_description
1 polymer ?
#
loop_
_entity_poly.entity_id
_entity_poly.type
_entity_poly.pdbx_seq_one_letter_code
_entity_poly.pdbx_strand_id
1 'polypeptide(L)'
;RGYVVWILICSIFIASIGLNLNSTAVIIGAMLISPLMAPILAIGLSVGTNDWDTLKRALKNFGVMVVVALMTSTLYFLITPLQEAQPELLARTSPTFLDALIAIFGGLAGIIGISRRSRGNVIPGVAIATALMPPLCTAGYGLANGQWSFFFGAFYLFTLNSIFIAGATFIIVRYLKFPLVSFVNSDTEKKVKRYMLAFVILVI
;
A
#
# COMPACT_ATOMS: atom_id res chain seq x y z
N ARG A 1 8.26 12.16 -13.99
CA ARG A 1 7.77 11.77 -12.64
C ARG A 1 6.24 11.75 -12.52
N GLY A 2 5.46 12.33 -13.45
CA GLY A 2 3.99 12.31 -13.38
C GLY A 2 3.29 11.06 -13.94
N TYR A 3 3.94 10.27 -14.81
CA TYR A 3 3.29 9.12 -15.46
C TYR A 3 2.76 8.08 -14.46
N VAL A 4 3.46 7.85 -13.34
CA VAL A 4 3.02 6.93 -12.28
C VAL A 4 1.70 7.39 -11.65
N VAL A 5 1.52 8.69 -11.49
CA VAL A 5 0.28 9.28 -10.95
C VAL A 5 -0.87 9.12 -11.95
N TRP A 6 -0.62 9.32 -13.24
CA TRP A 6 -1.62 9.07 -14.28
C TRP A 6 -2.05 7.62 -14.35
N ILE A 7 -1.09 6.68 -14.27
CA ILE A 7 -1.38 5.24 -14.22
C ILE A 7 -2.24 4.91 -12.99
N LEU A 8 -1.91 5.50 -11.83
CA LEU A 8 -2.69 5.33 -10.60
C LEU A 8 -4.14 5.82 -10.80
N ILE A 9 -4.33 7.03 -11.33
CA ILE A 9 -5.66 7.59 -11.62
C ILE A 9 -6.46 6.63 -12.50
N CYS A 10 -5.88 6.16 -13.61
CA CYS A 10 -6.53 5.17 -14.48
C CYS A 10 -6.88 3.88 -13.74
N SER A 11 -5.96 3.31 -12.94
CA SER A 11 -6.24 2.10 -12.16
C SER A 11 -7.35 2.29 -11.14
N ILE A 12 -7.45 3.47 -10.51
CA ILE A 12 -8.49 3.77 -9.51
C ILE A 12 -9.86 3.89 -10.19
N PHE A 13 -9.95 4.49 -11.38
CA PHE A 13 -11.19 4.47 -12.16
C PHE A 13 -11.60 3.04 -12.51
N ILE A 14 -10.70 2.22 -13.04
CA ILE A 14 -11.00 0.83 -13.39
C ILE A 14 -11.43 0.05 -12.13
N ALA A 15 -10.76 0.25 -11.01
CA ALA A 15 -11.11 -0.39 -9.73
C ALA A 15 -12.50 0.02 -9.23
N SER A 16 -12.81 1.31 -9.30
CA SER A 16 -14.10 1.85 -8.84
C SER A 16 -15.24 1.40 -9.75
N ILE A 17 -15.01 1.32 -11.06
CA ILE A 17 -15.94 0.70 -12.02
C ILE A 17 -16.10 -0.80 -11.69
N GLY A 18 -15.02 -1.51 -11.41
CA GLY A 18 -15.05 -2.92 -11.01
C GLY A 18 -15.85 -3.15 -9.73
N LEU A 19 -15.72 -2.26 -8.74
CA LEU A 19 -16.52 -2.27 -7.51
C LEU A 19 -18.01 -2.02 -7.79
N ASN A 20 -18.34 -1.06 -8.66
CA ASN A 20 -19.73 -0.81 -9.08
C ASN A 20 -20.34 -2.02 -9.80
N LEU A 21 -19.55 -2.68 -10.64
CA LEU A 21 -19.97 -3.87 -11.39
C LEU A 21 -19.90 -5.15 -10.56
N ASN A 22 -19.46 -5.07 -9.30
CA ASN A 22 -19.19 -6.22 -8.42
C ASN A 22 -18.33 -7.30 -9.12
N SER A 23 -17.33 -6.87 -9.91
CA SER A 23 -16.50 -7.74 -10.76
C SER A 23 -15.08 -7.88 -10.19
N THR A 24 -14.84 -8.98 -9.49
CA THR A 24 -13.52 -9.31 -8.93
C THR A 24 -12.44 -9.36 -10.01
N ALA A 25 -12.76 -9.82 -11.23
CA ALA A 25 -11.81 -9.88 -12.34
C ALA A 25 -11.31 -8.49 -12.77
N VAL A 26 -12.20 -7.50 -12.88
CA VAL A 26 -11.84 -6.11 -13.21
C VAL A 26 -11.03 -5.49 -12.07
N ILE A 27 -11.42 -5.76 -10.83
CA ILE A 27 -10.71 -5.30 -9.63
C ILE A 27 -9.26 -5.83 -9.60
N ILE A 28 -9.07 -7.13 -9.87
CA ILE A 28 -7.75 -7.76 -9.94
C ILE A 28 -6.91 -7.15 -11.08
N GLY A 29 -7.52 -6.96 -12.26
CA GLY A 29 -6.84 -6.31 -13.40
C GLY A 29 -6.34 -4.91 -13.06
N ALA A 30 -7.15 -4.14 -12.32
CA ALA A 30 -6.77 -2.82 -11.87
C ALA A 30 -5.65 -2.85 -10.80
N MET A 31 -5.63 -3.86 -9.91
CA MET A 31 -4.54 -4.05 -8.94
C MET A 31 -3.19 -4.32 -9.62
N LEU A 32 -3.18 -5.07 -10.72
CA LEU A 32 -1.98 -5.36 -11.51
C LEU A 32 -1.34 -4.11 -12.11
N ILE A 33 -2.17 -3.11 -12.44
CA ILE A 33 -1.74 -1.83 -13.02
C ILE A 33 -1.22 -0.87 -11.92
N SER A 34 -1.77 -0.99 -10.71
CA SER A 34 -1.56 -0.02 -9.63
C SER A 34 -0.12 0.02 -9.12
N PRO A 35 0.52 1.20 -9.07
CA PRO A 35 1.89 1.35 -8.57
C PRO A 35 2.01 1.46 -7.05
N LEU A 36 0.92 1.25 -6.29
CA LEU A 36 0.87 1.49 -4.83
C LEU A 36 1.83 0.61 -4.00
N MET A 37 2.18 -0.58 -4.48
CA MET A 37 3.00 -1.51 -3.71
C MET A 37 4.48 -1.08 -3.64
N ALA A 38 4.99 -0.45 -4.71
CA ALA A 38 6.38 -0.04 -4.81
C ALA A 38 6.83 0.91 -3.66
N PRO A 39 6.11 1.99 -3.32
CA PRO A 39 6.50 2.87 -2.21
C PRO A 39 6.41 2.17 -0.84
N ILE A 40 5.49 1.23 -0.62
CA ILE A 40 5.38 0.49 0.65
C ILE A 40 6.60 -0.41 0.86
N LEU A 41 6.99 -1.16 -0.17
CA LEU A 41 8.22 -1.96 -0.14
C LEU A 41 9.46 -1.08 0.02
N ALA A 42 9.49 0.10 -0.61
CA ALA A 42 10.57 1.06 -0.43
C ALA A 42 10.67 1.59 1.01
N ILE A 43 9.54 1.83 1.68
CA ILE A 43 9.51 2.18 3.12
C ILE A 43 10.17 1.06 3.93
N GLY A 44 9.69 -0.19 3.80
CA GLY A 44 10.26 -1.32 4.54
C GLY A 44 11.74 -1.56 4.24
N LEU A 45 12.16 -1.42 2.98
CA LEU A 45 13.55 -1.54 2.55
C LEU A 45 14.42 -0.45 3.17
N SER A 46 13.98 0.81 3.11
CA SER A 46 14.72 1.94 3.67
C SER A 46 14.89 1.84 5.18
N VAL A 47 13.88 1.32 5.88
CA VAL A 47 13.98 1.00 7.31
C VAL A 47 14.93 -0.18 7.54
N GLY A 48 14.98 -1.18 6.65
CA GLY A 48 15.90 -2.30 6.77
C GLY A 48 17.37 -1.92 6.52
N THR A 49 17.63 -0.98 5.62
CA THR A 49 18.98 -0.55 5.20
C THR A 49 19.50 0.69 5.92
N ASN A 50 18.71 1.29 6.82
CA ASN A 50 18.96 2.60 7.42
C ASN A 50 19.09 3.72 6.37
N ASP A 51 18.33 3.71 5.27
CA ASP A 51 18.38 4.75 4.26
C ASP A 51 17.32 5.86 4.53
N TRP A 52 17.72 6.90 5.25
CA TRP A 52 16.82 8.00 5.62
C TRP A 52 16.33 8.82 4.43
N ASP A 53 17.15 9.01 3.40
CA ASP A 53 16.77 9.79 2.22
C ASP A 53 15.76 9.03 1.37
N THR A 54 15.93 7.72 1.23
CA THR A 54 14.95 6.86 0.57
C THR A 54 13.66 6.78 1.38
N LEU A 55 13.73 6.68 2.72
CA LEU A 55 12.53 6.66 3.58
C LEU A 55 11.67 7.92 3.39
N LYS A 56 12.28 9.11 3.42
CA LYS A 56 11.56 10.37 3.19
C LYS A 56 10.90 10.42 1.82
N ARG A 57 11.62 10.00 0.77
CA ARG A 57 11.09 9.98 -0.61
C ARG A 57 9.96 8.98 -0.74
N ALA A 58 10.09 7.79 -0.13
CA ALA A 58 9.09 6.74 -0.16
C ALA A 58 7.82 7.16 0.58
N LEU A 59 7.93 7.74 1.78
CA LEU A 59 6.80 8.29 2.54
C LEU A 59 6.10 9.42 1.79
N LYS A 60 6.85 10.36 1.19
CA LYS A 60 6.27 11.44 0.38
C LYS A 60 5.50 10.88 -0.81
N ASN A 61 6.09 9.93 -1.54
CA ASN A 61 5.43 9.31 -2.69
C ASN A 61 4.19 8.51 -2.28
N PHE A 62 4.29 7.74 -1.19
CA PHE A 62 3.16 7.00 -0.63
C PHE A 62 2.00 7.94 -0.28
N GLY A 63 2.27 9.03 0.45
CA GLY A 63 1.26 10.02 0.81
C GLY A 63 0.61 10.68 -0.40
N VAL A 64 1.39 11.06 -1.42
CA VAL A 64 0.86 11.61 -2.68
C VAL A 64 -0.06 10.60 -3.37
N MET A 65 0.34 9.33 -3.45
CA MET A 65 -0.49 8.28 -4.05
C MET A 65 -1.79 8.06 -3.29
N VAL A 66 -1.74 8.00 -1.95
CA VAL A 66 -2.93 7.85 -1.10
C VAL A 66 -3.90 9.01 -1.33
N VAL A 67 -3.41 10.25 -1.31
CA VAL A 67 -4.24 11.44 -1.51
C VAL A 67 -4.85 11.45 -2.92
N VAL A 68 -4.06 11.19 -3.97
CA VAL A 68 -4.57 11.12 -5.34
C VAL A 68 -5.61 10.01 -5.49
N ALA A 69 -5.35 8.83 -4.94
CA ALA A 69 -6.27 7.71 -5.02
C ALA A 69 -7.60 8.03 -4.32
N LEU A 70 -7.56 8.57 -3.09
CA LEU A 70 -8.76 8.99 -2.36
C LEU A 70 -9.53 10.08 -3.11
N MET A 71 -8.86 11.12 -3.63
CA MET A 71 -9.54 12.17 -4.41
C MET A 71 -10.18 11.60 -5.67
N THR A 72 -9.48 10.72 -6.39
CA THR A 72 -9.96 10.14 -7.65
C THR A 72 -11.16 9.22 -7.42
N SER A 73 -11.09 8.32 -6.45
CA SER A 73 -12.22 7.44 -6.12
C SER A 73 -13.41 8.22 -5.57
N THR A 74 -13.17 9.20 -4.69
CA THR A 74 -14.23 10.09 -4.18
C THR A 74 -14.92 10.83 -5.32
N LEU A 75 -14.15 11.43 -6.24
CA LEU A 75 -14.69 12.13 -7.41
C LEU A 75 -15.54 11.20 -8.28
N TYR A 76 -15.06 9.98 -8.52
CA TYR A 76 -15.81 8.98 -9.29
C TYR A 76 -17.16 8.64 -8.65
N PHE A 77 -17.18 8.38 -7.33
CA PHE A 77 -18.42 8.03 -6.61
C PHE A 77 -19.35 9.22 -6.37
N LEU A 78 -18.83 10.45 -6.37
CA LEU A 78 -19.66 11.67 -6.38
C LEU A 78 -20.42 11.82 -7.71
N ILE A 79 -19.76 11.52 -8.83
CA ILE A 79 -20.37 11.59 -10.17
C ILE A 79 -21.29 10.39 -10.42
N THR A 80 -20.95 9.23 -9.86
CA THR A 80 -21.66 7.96 -10.04
C THR A 80 -22.20 7.46 -8.69
N PRO A 81 -23.20 8.14 -8.09
CA PRO A 81 -23.74 7.74 -6.80
C PRO A 81 -24.40 6.36 -6.94
N LEU A 82 -23.85 5.37 -6.24
CA LEU A 82 -24.48 4.06 -6.08
C LEU A 82 -25.63 4.19 -5.09
N GLN A 83 -26.80 3.65 -5.46
CA GLN A 83 -27.97 3.63 -4.58
C GLN A 83 -27.87 2.53 -3.51
N GLU A 84 -27.08 1.48 -3.74
CA GLU A 84 -26.84 0.40 -2.79
C GLU A 84 -25.36 -0.03 -2.76
N ALA A 85 -24.83 -0.23 -1.55
CA ALA A 85 -23.47 -0.71 -1.34
C ALA A 85 -23.34 -2.16 -1.80
N GLN A 86 -22.45 -2.41 -2.77
CA GLN A 86 -22.22 -3.74 -3.31
C GLN A 86 -21.48 -4.67 -2.31
N PRO A 87 -21.65 -6.00 -2.40
CA PRO A 87 -21.00 -6.95 -1.50
C PRO A 87 -19.46 -6.83 -1.44
N GLU A 88 -18.81 -6.55 -2.57
CA GLU A 88 -17.35 -6.31 -2.60
C GLU A 88 -16.92 -5.02 -1.88
N LEU A 89 -17.79 -4.02 -1.71
CA LEU A 89 -17.48 -2.88 -0.83
C LEU A 89 -17.59 -3.28 0.65
N LEU A 90 -18.65 -4.00 1.01
CA LEU A 90 -18.91 -4.45 2.38
C LEU A 90 -17.83 -5.39 2.91
N ALA A 91 -17.33 -6.29 2.05
CA ALA A 91 -16.26 -7.22 2.41
C ALA A 91 -14.93 -6.53 2.76
N ARG A 92 -14.78 -5.22 2.49
CA ARG A 92 -13.53 -4.47 2.71
C ARG A 92 -13.61 -3.51 3.90
N THR A 93 -14.72 -3.49 4.65
CA THR A 93 -14.88 -2.62 5.83
C THR A 93 -14.58 -3.32 7.15
N SER A 94 -14.57 -4.66 7.17
CA SER A 94 -14.29 -5.47 8.35
C SER A 94 -12.91 -6.15 8.23
N PRO A 95 -11.84 -5.50 8.70
CA PRO A 95 -10.51 -6.11 8.72
C PRO A 95 -10.50 -7.36 9.61
N THR A 96 -9.84 -8.41 9.14
CA THR A 96 -9.69 -9.68 9.87
C THR A 96 -8.22 -9.98 10.14
N PHE A 97 -7.97 -10.91 11.08
CA PHE A 97 -6.63 -11.44 11.30
C PHE A 97 -6.03 -12.12 10.05
N LEU A 98 -6.88 -12.67 9.18
CA LEU A 98 -6.43 -13.30 7.94
C LEU A 98 -5.86 -12.28 6.95
N ASP A 99 -6.41 -11.06 6.89
CA ASP A 99 -5.87 -9.99 6.06
C ASP A 99 -4.45 -9.62 6.48
N ALA A 100 -4.18 -9.60 7.80
CA ALA A 100 -2.85 -9.36 8.34
C ALA A 100 -1.86 -10.45 7.93
N LEU A 101 -2.25 -11.73 8.00
CA LEU A 101 -1.40 -12.83 7.54
C LEU A 101 -1.09 -12.71 6.05
N ILE A 102 -2.09 -12.42 5.23
CA ILE A 102 -1.90 -12.21 3.79
C ILE A 102 -0.94 -11.04 3.53
N ALA A 103 -1.07 -9.94 4.27
CA ALA A 103 -0.18 -8.78 4.16
C ALA A 103 1.27 -9.12 4.55
N ILE A 104 1.47 -9.91 5.61
CA ILE A 104 2.80 -10.38 6.04
C ILE A 104 3.42 -11.25 4.93
N PHE A 105 2.76 -12.34 4.53
CA PHE A 105 3.30 -13.24 3.50
C PHE A 105 3.46 -12.55 2.14
N GLY A 106 2.56 -11.64 1.81
CA GLY A 106 2.67 -10.76 0.65
C GLY A 106 3.94 -9.92 0.72
N GLY A 107 4.18 -9.22 1.82
CA GLY A 107 5.40 -8.43 2.02
C GLY A 107 6.68 -9.27 1.90
N LEU A 108 6.71 -10.46 2.52
CA LEU A 108 7.82 -11.42 2.40
C LEU A 108 8.07 -11.81 0.93
N ALA A 109 7.03 -12.23 0.21
CA ALA A 109 7.14 -12.60 -1.19
C ALA A 109 7.56 -11.42 -2.07
N GLY A 110 7.06 -10.21 -1.77
CA GLY A 110 7.36 -8.98 -2.51
C GLY A 110 8.84 -8.62 -2.46
N ILE A 111 9.44 -8.62 -1.28
CA ILE A 111 10.86 -8.29 -1.13
C ILE A 111 11.78 -9.40 -1.67
N ILE A 112 11.42 -10.67 -1.47
CA ILE A 112 12.18 -11.80 -2.04
C ILE A 112 12.12 -11.74 -3.57
N GLY A 113 10.96 -11.44 -4.14
CA GLY A 113 10.77 -11.26 -5.58
C GLY A 113 11.63 -10.12 -6.15
N ILE A 114 11.65 -8.97 -5.48
CA ILE A 114 12.49 -7.81 -5.88
C ILE A 114 13.98 -8.11 -5.76
N SER A 115 14.39 -8.90 -4.77
CA SER A 115 15.80 -9.22 -4.53
C SER A 115 16.44 -10.08 -5.63
N ARG A 116 15.62 -10.76 -6.46
CA ARG A 116 16.12 -11.58 -7.57
C ARG A 116 16.34 -10.74 -8.83
N ARG A 117 17.42 -11.05 -9.56
CA ARG A 117 17.82 -10.38 -10.81
C ARG A 117 16.77 -10.52 -11.93
N SER A 118 15.96 -11.58 -11.88
CA SER A 118 14.79 -11.77 -12.74
C SER A 118 13.55 -11.26 -12.01
N ARG A 119 13.02 -10.13 -12.47
CA ARG A 119 11.74 -9.56 -11.99
C ARG A 119 10.59 -10.43 -12.49
N GLY A 120 10.35 -11.57 -11.84
CA GLY A 120 9.24 -12.45 -12.17
C GLY A 120 7.87 -11.90 -11.76
N ASN A 121 6.81 -12.69 -11.99
CA ASN A 121 5.41 -12.36 -11.71
C ASN A 121 5.04 -12.24 -10.22
N VAL A 122 6.03 -12.25 -9.32
CA VAL A 122 5.82 -12.24 -7.86
C VAL A 122 5.31 -10.87 -7.39
N ILE A 123 5.85 -9.78 -7.94
CA ILE A 123 5.49 -8.41 -7.52
C ILE A 123 4.01 -8.12 -7.84
N PRO A 124 3.51 -8.34 -9.07
CA PRO A 124 2.08 -8.18 -9.34
C PRO A 124 1.20 -9.15 -8.53
N GLY A 125 1.63 -10.39 -8.29
CA GLY A 125 0.89 -11.36 -7.47
C GLY A 125 0.71 -10.93 -6.01
N VAL A 126 1.73 -10.29 -5.42
CA VAL A 126 1.63 -9.74 -4.06
C VAL A 126 0.68 -8.55 -4.01
N ALA A 127 0.71 -7.68 -5.03
CA ALA A 127 -0.20 -6.54 -5.11
C ALA A 127 -1.67 -6.99 -5.19
N ILE A 128 -1.93 -8.11 -5.88
CA ILE A 128 -3.27 -8.74 -5.91
C ILE A 128 -3.64 -9.27 -4.53
N ALA A 129 -2.77 -10.09 -3.92
CA ALA A 129 -3.07 -10.78 -2.68
C ALA A 129 -3.35 -9.81 -1.51
N THR A 130 -2.60 -8.71 -1.43
CA THR A 130 -2.66 -7.77 -0.31
C THR A 130 -3.81 -6.77 -0.40
N ALA A 131 -4.62 -6.84 -1.46
CA ALA A 131 -5.86 -6.10 -1.66
C ALA A 131 -5.75 -4.62 -1.24
N LEU A 132 -4.67 -3.92 -1.61
CA LEU A 132 -4.45 -2.53 -1.15
C LEU A 132 -5.35 -1.51 -1.85
N MET A 133 -5.69 -1.77 -3.12
CA MET A 133 -6.42 -0.80 -3.92
C MET A 133 -7.93 -0.75 -3.63
N PRO A 134 -8.66 -1.88 -3.44
CA PRO A 134 -10.08 -1.84 -3.13
C PRO A 134 -10.41 -1.10 -1.84
N PRO A 135 -9.74 -1.32 -0.69
CA PRO A 135 -10.03 -0.58 0.53
C PRO A 135 -9.82 0.92 0.37
N LEU A 136 -8.86 1.34 -0.46
CA LEU A 136 -8.66 2.77 -0.75
C LEU A 136 -9.77 3.35 -1.64
N CYS A 137 -10.33 2.56 -2.56
CA CYS A 137 -11.50 2.94 -3.35
C CYS A 137 -12.78 2.95 -2.49
N THR A 138 -12.97 1.95 -1.63
CA THR A 138 -14.05 1.87 -0.63
C THR A 138 -13.98 3.02 0.36
N ALA A 139 -12.78 3.46 0.75
CA ALA A 139 -12.60 4.64 1.56
C ALA A 139 -13.08 5.91 0.82
N GLY A 140 -12.72 6.07 -0.45
CA GLY A 140 -13.24 7.17 -1.28
C GLY A 140 -14.76 7.12 -1.49
N TYR A 141 -15.35 5.93 -1.63
CA TYR A 141 -16.81 5.76 -1.61
C TYR A 141 -17.42 6.26 -0.30
N GLY A 142 -16.82 5.90 0.85
CA GLY A 142 -17.24 6.37 2.16
C GLY A 142 -17.20 7.90 2.28
N LEU A 143 -16.15 8.54 1.76
CA LEU A 143 -16.06 10.01 1.71
C LEU A 143 -17.13 10.63 0.80
N ALA A 144 -17.35 10.06 -0.39
CA ALA A 144 -18.31 10.58 -1.36
C ALA A 144 -19.76 10.53 -0.86
N ASN A 145 -20.11 9.47 -0.11
CA ASN A 145 -21.48 9.24 0.38
C ASN A 145 -21.68 9.67 1.84
N GLY A 146 -20.68 10.26 2.49
CA GLY A 146 -20.73 10.63 3.91
C GLY A 146 -20.79 9.44 4.88
N GLN A 147 -20.46 8.24 4.42
CA GLN A 147 -20.47 7.00 5.21
C GLN A 147 -19.14 6.81 5.93
N TRP A 148 -18.98 7.50 7.06
CA TRP A 148 -17.74 7.46 7.86
C TRP A 148 -17.33 6.06 8.32
N SER A 149 -18.28 5.16 8.59
CA SER A 149 -17.98 3.78 8.94
C SER A 149 -17.24 3.03 7.83
N PHE A 150 -17.64 3.26 6.56
CA PHE A 150 -16.96 2.66 5.41
C PHE A 150 -15.58 3.26 5.22
N PHE A 151 -15.48 4.59 5.36
CA PHE A 151 -14.20 5.28 5.27
C PHE A 151 -13.18 4.76 6.28
N PHE A 152 -13.51 4.78 7.57
CA PHE A 152 -12.58 4.38 8.61
C PHE A 152 -12.26 2.88 8.57
N GLY A 153 -13.25 2.01 8.33
CA GLY A 153 -13.02 0.57 8.25
C GLY A 153 -12.07 0.20 7.09
N ALA A 154 -12.34 0.72 5.89
CA ALA A 154 -11.53 0.42 4.72
C ALA A 154 -10.15 1.10 4.75
N PHE A 155 -10.08 2.34 5.25
CA PHE A 155 -8.81 3.04 5.41
C PHE A 155 -7.93 2.38 6.48
N TYR A 156 -8.53 1.85 7.54
CA TYR A 156 -7.82 1.10 8.57
C TYR A 156 -7.27 -0.22 8.02
N LEU A 157 -8.06 -0.98 7.24
CA LEU A 157 -7.58 -2.17 6.54
C LEU A 157 -6.40 -1.86 5.61
N PHE A 158 -6.51 -0.79 4.81
CA PHE A 158 -5.42 -0.32 3.94
C PHE A 158 -4.14 0.01 4.74
N THR A 159 -4.30 0.71 5.87
CA THR A 159 -3.18 1.13 6.73
C THR A 159 -2.50 -0.08 7.36
N LEU A 160 -3.27 -1.00 7.93
CA LEU A 160 -2.74 -2.25 8.49
C LEU A 160 -1.97 -3.05 7.45
N ASN A 161 -2.53 -3.25 6.26
CA ASN A 161 -1.84 -3.99 5.20
C ASN A 161 -0.53 -3.32 4.81
N SER A 162 -0.52 -1.99 4.68
CA SER A 162 0.68 -1.22 4.36
C SER A 162 1.77 -1.38 5.44
N ILE A 163 1.36 -1.34 6.72
CA ILE A 163 2.23 -1.55 7.88
C ILE A 163 2.83 -2.95 7.88
N PHE A 164 2.00 -3.99 7.73
CA PHE A 164 2.46 -5.38 7.76
C PHE A 164 3.38 -5.71 6.59
N ILE A 165 3.10 -5.19 5.38
CA ILE A 165 3.98 -5.35 4.22
C ILE A 165 5.34 -4.68 4.46
N ALA A 166 5.35 -3.44 4.97
CA ALA A 166 6.58 -2.72 5.26
C ALA A 166 7.39 -3.40 6.38
N GLY A 167 6.72 -3.89 7.43
CA GLY A 167 7.33 -4.63 8.52
C GLY A 167 7.93 -5.98 8.08
N ALA A 168 7.19 -6.76 7.29
CA ALA A 168 7.68 -8.01 6.71
C ALA A 168 8.90 -7.77 5.80
N THR A 169 8.85 -6.69 5.01
CA THR A 169 9.98 -6.27 4.18
C THR A 169 11.21 -5.95 5.03
N PHE A 170 11.05 -5.16 6.09
CA PHE A 170 12.12 -4.83 7.04
C PHE A 170 12.77 -6.10 7.63
N ILE A 171 11.97 -7.05 8.10
CA ILE A 171 12.45 -8.31 8.69
C ILE A 171 13.34 -9.05 7.70
N ILE A 172 12.89 -9.21 6.45
CA ILE A 172 13.65 -9.95 5.43
C ILE A 172 14.91 -9.22 5.00
N VAL A 173 14.85 -7.89 4.83
CA VAL A 173 16.05 -7.10 4.47
C VAL A 173 17.13 -7.25 5.54
N ARG A 174 16.73 -7.27 6.82
CA ARG A 174 17.64 -7.49 7.95
C ARG A 174 18.15 -8.93 8.01
N TYR A 175 17.26 -9.91 7.78
CA TYR A 175 17.61 -11.33 7.76
C TYR A 175 18.60 -11.69 6.63
N LEU A 176 18.38 -11.15 5.43
CA LEU A 176 19.23 -11.34 4.26
C LEU A 176 20.49 -10.46 4.26
N LYS A 177 20.70 -9.66 5.32
CA LYS A 177 21.88 -8.80 5.51
C LYS A 177 22.17 -7.91 4.30
N PHE A 178 21.14 -7.23 3.79
CA PHE A 178 21.32 -6.23 2.74
C PHE A 178 22.36 -5.17 3.18
N PRO A 179 23.18 -4.65 2.25
CA PRO A 179 24.19 -3.66 2.57
C PRO A 179 23.52 -2.42 3.17
N LEU A 180 23.99 -2.02 4.36
CA LEU A 180 23.51 -0.81 5.02
C LEU A 180 24.12 0.39 4.33
N VAL A 181 23.34 1.47 4.24
CA VAL A 181 23.87 2.75 3.73
C VAL A 181 24.96 3.23 4.69
N SER A 182 26.17 3.44 4.17
CA SER A 182 27.30 3.91 4.95
C SER A 182 27.10 5.39 5.28
N PHE A 183 27.00 5.68 6.58
CA PHE A 183 26.99 7.05 7.06
C PHE A 183 28.43 7.52 7.25
N VAL A 184 28.80 8.63 6.63
CA VAL A 184 30.11 9.26 6.81
C VAL A 184 30.29 9.78 8.25
N ASN A 185 29.19 9.96 9.00
CA ASN A 185 29.18 10.62 10.30
C ASN A 185 28.45 9.77 11.37
N SER A 186 29.15 9.37 12.43
CA SER A 186 28.70 8.41 13.45
C SER A 186 27.54 8.93 14.33
N ASP A 187 27.43 10.24 14.51
CA ASP A 187 26.32 10.87 15.23
C ASP A 187 25.02 10.88 14.41
N THR A 188 25.14 10.96 13.08
CA THR A 188 23.99 10.87 12.17
C THR A 188 23.47 9.43 12.13
N GLU A 189 24.38 8.45 12.12
CA GLU A 189 24.04 7.03 12.18
C GLU A 189 23.24 6.68 13.45
N LYS A 190 23.68 7.12 14.63
CA LYS A 190 22.98 6.87 15.90
C LYS A 190 21.58 7.51 15.93
N LYS A 191 21.45 8.73 15.39
CA LYS A 191 20.15 9.43 15.29
C LYS A 191 19.21 8.70 14.34
N VAL A 192 19.66 8.30 13.15
CA VAL A 192 18.86 7.56 12.17
C VAL A 192 18.40 6.22 12.75
N LYS A 193 19.30 5.44 13.36
CA LYS A 193 18.93 4.18 14.02
C LYS A 193 17.85 4.39 15.08
N ARG A 194 17.94 5.45 15.89
CA ARG A 194 16.95 5.79 16.91
C ARG A 194 15.61 6.21 16.30
N TYR A 195 15.60 7.04 15.27
CA TYR A 195 14.37 7.43 14.57
C TYR A 195 13.68 6.24 13.91
N MET A 196 14.44 5.33 13.32
CA MET A 196 13.85 4.14 12.72
C MET A 196 13.36 3.12 13.75
N LEU A 197 14.07 2.94 14.86
CA LEU A 197 13.57 2.13 15.97
C LEU A 197 12.25 2.70 16.52
N ALA A 198 12.18 4.02 16.72
CA ALA A 198 10.95 4.68 17.14
C ALA A 198 9.82 4.53 16.12
N PHE A 199 10.11 4.61 14.81
CA PHE A 199 9.13 4.35 13.75
C PHE A 199 8.61 2.92 13.80
N VAL A 200 9.50 1.93 13.94
CA VAL A 200 9.10 0.51 14.07
C VAL A 200 8.22 0.29 15.30
N ILE A 201 8.57 0.88 16.45
CA ILE A 201 7.77 0.76 17.69
C ILE A 201 6.42 1.48 17.58
N LEU A 202 6.34 2.60 16.85
CA LEU A 202 5.08 3.32 16.66
C LEU A 202 4.13 2.61 15.68
N VAL A 203 4.69 1.80 14.79
CA VAL A 203 3.97 1.12 13.71
C VAL A 203 3.52 -0.29 14.10
N ILE A 204 4.21 -0.95 15.04
CA ILE A 204 3.86 -2.26 15.63
C ILE A 204 3.01 -2.05 16.89
#